data_AF-A0A522UN12-F1
#
_entry.id   AF-A0A522UN12-F1
#
_cell.length_a   1.000
_cell.length_b   1.000
_cell.length_c   1.000
_cell.angle_alpha   90.00
_cell.angle_beta   90.00
_cell.angle_gamma   90.00
#
_symmetry.space_group_name_H-M   'P 1'
#
loop_
_entity.id
_entity.type
_entity.pdbx_description
1 polymer ?
#
loop_
_entity_poly.entity_id
_entity_poly.type
_entity_poly.pdbx_seq_one_letter_code
_entity_poly.pdbx_strand_id
1 'polypeptide(L)'
;MRPFPAYNIQPSLLLVFLILFVTLMTGGCNSIKGLTEDQGQKVQEAYLAYFNAMIAGDIPTLKKHLSRERIKELDAPEAGQMLAMVKGLYPTRSQITAVNVTGDTATISLSGQSQMGTVSGTVNLVKEDGIWKVSKESWEMKMGMQEAPPQAPLSGPGVTTPYDYHKVVGVWKGHEAGRTGDDWEFTFGENYELSVKAPDGQGYRAAAMVDMNLGVSGNSLMVLPGGAVFDMKMLEAPSDSIGKISLGSYKIMGDTLQLCGGAPGRMKRTSDFASTGGIRCFELRRISGPPAGYQPPPQPQAQPVGQPSSGPSPFSKQDPGVTGEAVIVKDGKTETFPIRTGFFSETRMAAPTRASVQFQAVAAEHSNARRIELILDATRTGAHYVDGKLWSDNFMGRDQIAVGERTAQGYTASFRWVNDGGQMFWPKTSCIIDVTSAYTGTPSSLFAGEIQNCQVHSAGIDYTISSVKFMMRGAPAR
;
A
#
# COMPACT_ATOMS: atom_id res chain seq x y z
N MET A 1 -29.78 -32.79 -63.38
CA MET A 1 -29.44 -31.36 -63.18
C MET A 1 -30.36 -30.54 -64.06
N ARG A 2 -31.25 -29.74 -63.49
CA ARG A 2 -32.10 -28.78 -64.22
C ARG A 2 -31.72 -27.36 -63.78
N PRO A 3 -31.61 -26.38 -64.68
CA PRO A 3 -31.28 -25.01 -64.30
C PRO A 3 -32.51 -24.29 -63.74
N PHE A 4 -32.30 -23.45 -62.73
CA PHE A 4 -33.31 -22.52 -62.21
C PHE A 4 -33.41 -21.28 -63.12
N PRO A 5 -34.61 -20.68 -63.26
CA PRO A 5 -34.80 -19.51 -64.10
C PRO A 5 -34.30 -18.24 -63.41
N ALA A 6 -33.63 -17.38 -64.17
CA ALA A 6 -33.24 -16.04 -63.75
C ALA A 6 -34.47 -15.12 -63.73
N TYR A 7 -34.79 -14.56 -62.55
CA TYR A 7 -35.80 -13.51 -62.42
C TYR A 7 -35.19 -12.16 -62.81
N ASN A 8 -35.79 -11.53 -63.81
CA ASN A 8 -35.40 -10.23 -64.34
C ASN A 8 -36.09 -9.14 -63.51
N ILE A 9 -35.35 -8.53 -62.57
CA ILE A 9 -35.86 -7.45 -61.71
C ILE A 9 -35.79 -6.14 -62.50
N GLN A 10 -36.94 -5.51 -62.73
CA GLN A 10 -37.02 -4.22 -63.42
C GLN A 10 -36.28 -3.11 -62.63
N PRO A 11 -35.37 -2.36 -63.25
CA PRO A 11 -34.54 -1.34 -62.58
C PRO A 11 -35.35 -0.12 -62.07
N SER A 12 -36.63 -0.01 -62.44
CA SER A 12 -37.50 1.10 -62.06
C SER A 12 -37.99 1.03 -60.60
N LEU A 13 -38.02 -0.16 -59.98
CA LEU A 13 -38.52 -0.33 -58.61
C LEU A 13 -37.44 -0.05 -57.54
N LEU A 14 -36.16 -0.20 -57.91
CA LEU A 14 -35.03 0.01 -57.00
C LEU A 14 -34.78 1.52 -56.73
N LEU A 15 -35.08 2.37 -57.72
CA LEU A 15 -34.90 3.82 -57.61
C LEU A 15 -35.93 4.47 -56.67
N VAL A 16 -37.17 3.95 -56.63
CA VAL A 16 -38.23 4.46 -55.74
C VAL A 16 -37.96 4.08 -54.28
N PHE A 17 -37.43 2.89 -54.01
CA PHE A 17 -37.00 2.51 -52.66
C PHE A 17 -35.78 3.30 -52.17
N LEU A 18 -34.83 3.64 -53.06
CA LEU A 18 -33.66 4.43 -52.69
C LEU A 18 -34.03 5.89 -52.35
N ILE A 19 -35.00 6.49 -53.05
CA ILE A 19 -35.44 7.88 -52.81
C ILE A 19 -36.32 7.99 -51.55
N LEU A 20 -37.11 6.95 -51.23
CA LEU A 20 -37.90 6.91 -49.98
C LEU A 20 -37.01 6.69 -48.74
N PHE A 21 -35.88 5.99 -48.87
CA PHE A 21 -34.92 5.81 -47.77
C PHE A 21 -34.07 7.06 -47.49
N VAL A 22 -33.80 7.88 -48.52
CA VAL A 22 -33.00 9.10 -48.38
C VAL A 22 -33.80 10.27 -47.79
N THR A 23 -35.13 10.28 -47.93
CA THR A 23 -35.98 11.35 -47.36
C THR A 23 -36.43 11.10 -45.92
N LEU A 24 -36.36 9.87 -45.41
CA LEU A 24 -36.60 9.55 -43.99
C LEU A 24 -35.37 9.76 -43.08
N MET A 25 -34.17 9.93 -43.65
CA MET A 25 -32.93 10.11 -42.86
C MET A 25 -32.53 11.58 -42.62
N THR A 26 -33.19 12.55 -43.26
CA THR A 26 -32.80 13.97 -43.19
C THR A 26 -33.71 14.86 -42.34
N GLY A 27 -34.80 14.32 -41.78
CA GLY A 27 -35.85 15.09 -41.08
C GLY A 27 -36.04 14.84 -39.57
N GLY A 28 -35.12 14.16 -38.86
CA GLY A 28 -35.42 13.65 -37.51
C GLY A 28 -34.32 13.68 -36.44
N CYS A 29 -33.21 14.40 -36.61
CA CYS A 29 -32.08 14.31 -35.66
C CYS A 29 -32.04 15.36 -34.54
N ASN A 30 -32.98 16.32 -34.48
CA ASN A 30 -32.90 17.42 -33.49
C ASN A 30 -33.73 17.22 -32.20
N SER A 31 -34.66 16.25 -32.12
CA SER A 31 -35.51 16.05 -30.93
C SER A 31 -35.08 14.91 -30.00
N ILE A 32 -34.05 14.13 -30.36
CA ILE A 32 -33.62 12.95 -29.57
C ILE A 32 -32.60 13.33 -28.48
N LYS A 33 -31.86 14.44 -28.63
CA LYS A 33 -30.82 14.84 -27.67
C LYS A 33 -31.36 15.24 -26.28
N GLY A 34 -32.58 15.80 -26.21
CA GLY A 34 -33.17 16.26 -24.94
C GLY A 34 -33.74 15.15 -24.05
N LEU A 35 -34.12 14.00 -24.62
CA LEU A 35 -34.68 12.88 -23.85
C LEU A 35 -33.61 12.06 -23.13
N THR A 36 -32.38 12.01 -23.67
CA THR A 36 -31.30 11.20 -23.09
C THR A 36 -30.59 11.90 -21.94
N GLU A 37 -30.52 13.22 -21.94
CA GLU A 37 -29.82 13.99 -20.90
C GLU A 37 -30.60 14.02 -19.57
N ASP A 38 -31.91 14.27 -19.61
CA ASP A 38 -32.80 14.25 -18.43
C ASP A 38 -32.87 12.86 -17.75
N GLN A 39 -32.91 11.77 -18.55
CA GLN A 39 -32.92 10.42 -17.99
C GLN A 39 -31.59 10.06 -17.33
N GLY A 40 -30.46 10.52 -17.88
CA GLY A 40 -29.13 10.33 -17.29
C GLY A 40 -29.03 10.92 -15.88
N GLN A 41 -29.52 12.15 -15.69
CA GLN A 41 -29.55 12.79 -14.37
C GLN A 41 -30.42 12.02 -13.36
N LYS A 42 -31.63 11.61 -13.75
CA LYS A 42 -32.54 10.83 -12.88
C LYS A 42 -31.95 9.49 -12.45
N VAL A 43 -31.19 8.84 -13.33
CA VAL A 43 -30.47 7.60 -13.02
C VAL A 43 -29.35 7.85 -11.98
N GLN A 44 -28.60 8.94 -12.12
CA GLN A 44 -27.56 9.31 -11.13
C GLN A 44 -28.17 9.61 -9.76
N GLU A 45 -29.25 10.40 -9.72
CA GLU A 45 -29.96 10.74 -8.48
C GLU A 45 -30.49 9.48 -7.77
N ALA A 46 -31.06 8.54 -8.52
CA ALA A 46 -31.53 7.27 -7.97
C ALA A 46 -30.40 6.43 -7.37
N TYR A 47 -29.25 6.35 -8.03
CA TYR A 47 -28.07 5.66 -7.49
C TYR A 47 -27.52 6.35 -6.24
N LEU A 48 -27.43 7.67 -6.21
CA LEU A 48 -26.95 8.40 -5.04
C LEU A 48 -27.88 8.21 -3.83
N ALA A 49 -29.20 8.16 -4.04
CA ALA A 49 -30.16 7.86 -2.98
C ALA A 49 -29.98 6.43 -2.43
N TYR A 50 -29.79 5.44 -3.31
CA TYR A 50 -29.42 4.07 -2.93
C TYR A 50 -28.14 4.03 -2.09
N PHE A 51 -27.06 4.65 -2.58
CA PHE A 51 -25.75 4.65 -1.94
C PHE A 51 -25.80 5.28 -0.56
N ASN A 52 -26.49 6.43 -0.42
CA ASN A 52 -26.66 7.11 0.86
C ASN A 52 -27.42 6.25 1.88
N ALA A 53 -28.50 5.58 1.47
CA ALA A 53 -29.26 4.68 2.34
C ALA A 53 -28.41 3.48 2.82
N MET A 54 -27.60 2.90 1.92
CA MET A 54 -26.69 1.81 2.24
C MET A 54 -25.61 2.24 3.24
N ILE A 55 -24.96 3.39 3.02
CA ILE A 55 -23.94 3.92 3.95
C ILE A 55 -24.55 4.30 5.31
N ALA A 56 -25.78 4.80 5.33
CA ALA A 56 -26.51 5.09 6.56
C ALA A 56 -26.92 3.82 7.34
N GLY A 57 -26.96 2.65 6.68
CA GLY A 57 -27.50 1.43 7.28
C GLY A 57 -29.03 1.44 7.41
N ASP A 58 -29.73 2.33 6.68
CA ASP A 58 -31.18 2.49 6.72
C ASP A 58 -31.86 1.48 5.80
N ILE A 59 -32.10 0.27 6.32
CA ILE A 59 -32.72 -0.84 5.57
C ILE A 59 -34.09 -0.47 4.99
N PRO A 60 -35.03 0.17 5.74
CA PRO A 60 -36.31 0.61 5.17
C PRO A 60 -36.17 1.54 3.95
N THR A 61 -35.26 2.51 3.99
CA THR A 61 -35.02 3.41 2.85
C THR A 61 -34.29 2.68 1.73
N LEU A 62 -33.31 1.83 2.04
CA LEU A 62 -32.56 1.04 1.07
C LEU A 62 -33.48 0.15 0.21
N LYS A 63 -34.49 -0.47 0.83
CA LYS A 63 -35.50 -1.29 0.11
C LYS A 63 -36.26 -0.51 -0.95
N LYS A 64 -36.46 0.81 -0.80
CA LYS A 64 -37.15 1.64 -1.80
C LYS A 64 -36.34 1.84 -3.08
N HIS A 65 -35.01 1.69 -2.99
CA HIS A 65 -34.07 1.94 -4.09
C HIS A 65 -33.52 0.66 -4.73
N LEU A 66 -33.97 -0.52 -4.28
CA LEU A 66 -33.60 -1.82 -4.83
C LEU A 66 -34.72 -2.40 -5.68
N SER A 67 -34.38 -3.13 -6.74
CA SER A 67 -35.37 -3.86 -7.55
C SER A 67 -36.14 -4.87 -6.70
N ARG A 68 -37.35 -5.25 -7.14
CA ARG A 68 -38.18 -6.25 -6.43
C ARG A 68 -37.44 -7.56 -6.17
N GLU A 69 -36.54 -7.94 -7.07
CA GLU A 69 -35.70 -9.13 -6.94
C GLU A 69 -34.69 -9.01 -5.79
N ARG A 70 -33.98 -7.87 -5.69
CA ARG A 70 -32.95 -7.63 -4.67
C ARG A 70 -33.51 -7.39 -3.27
N ILE A 71 -34.74 -6.88 -3.15
CA ILE A 71 -35.39 -6.67 -1.84
C ILE A 71 -35.45 -7.97 -1.02
N LYS A 72 -35.65 -9.12 -1.69
CA LYS A 72 -35.73 -10.43 -1.04
C LYS A 72 -34.48 -10.78 -0.24
N GLU A 73 -33.31 -10.29 -0.65
CA GLU A 73 -32.04 -10.51 0.08
C GLU A 73 -31.98 -9.72 1.40
N LEU A 74 -32.71 -8.60 1.49
CA LEU A 74 -32.81 -7.77 2.70
C LEU A 74 -33.94 -8.19 3.64
N ASP A 75 -34.71 -9.23 3.29
CA ASP A 75 -35.70 -9.84 4.19
C ASP A 75 -35.09 -10.97 5.04
N ALA A 76 -33.84 -11.36 4.77
CA ALA A 76 -33.13 -12.36 5.56
C ALA A 76 -32.83 -11.82 6.98
N PRO A 77 -32.89 -12.68 8.03
CA PRO A 77 -32.62 -12.26 9.41
C PRO A 77 -31.19 -11.70 9.60
N GLU A 78 -30.22 -12.10 8.76
CA GLU A 78 -28.83 -11.63 8.79
C GLU A 78 -28.58 -10.34 7.99
N ALA A 79 -29.60 -9.77 7.34
CA ALA A 79 -29.45 -8.63 6.42
C ALA A 79 -28.71 -7.44 7.06
N GLY A 80 -28.96 -7.15 8.35
CA GLY A 80 -28.26 -6.09 9.08
C GLY A 80 -26.76 -6.34 9.25
N GLN A 81 -26.36 -7.58 9.53
CA GLN A 81 -24.95 -7.96 9.66
C GLN A 81 -24.25 -7.93 8.29
N MET A 82 -24.91 -8.44 7.26
CA MET A 82 -24.39 -8.38 5.89
C MET A 82 -24.22 -6.93 5.42
N LEU A 83 -25.18 -6.04 5.70
CA LEU A 83 -25.09 -4.63 5.34
C LEU A 83 -23.92 -3.93 6.06
N ALA A 84 -23.69 -4.24 7.34
CA ALA A 84 -22.55 -3.72 8.08
C ALA A 84 -21.20 -4.18 7.49
N MET A 85 -21.11 -5.45 7.08
CA MET A 85 -19.93 -5.99 6.41
C MET A 85 -19.71 -5.32 5.05
N VAL A 86 -20.77 -5.21 4.24
CA VAL A 86 -20.74 -4.57 2.92
C VAL A 86 -20.30 -3.11 3.02
N LYS A 87 -20.82 -2.35 3.99
CA LYS A 87 -20.40 -0.98 4.28
C LYS A 87 -18.90 -0.84 4.56
N GLY A 88 -18.29 -1.84 5.20
CA GLY A 88 -16.85 -1.86 5.47
C GLY A 88 -15.99 -2.14 4.23
N LEU A 89 -16.57 -2.75 3.19
CA LEU A 89 -15.89 -3.10 1.94
C LEU A 89 -16.12 -2.08 0.82
N TYR A 90 -17.17 -1.26 0.91
CA TYR A 90 -17.47 -0.26 -0.12
C TYR A 90 -16.50 0.93 -0.09
N PRO A 91 -16.18 1.52 -1.25
CA PRO A 91 -15.40 2.75 -1.30
C PRO A 91 -16.15 3.89 -0.59
N THR A 92 -15.45 4.63 0.28
CA THR A 92 -16.03 5.76 1.03
C THR A 92 -16.41 6.94 0.13
N ARG A 93 -15.82 6.98 -1.07
CA ARG A 93 -16.10 7.98 -2.11
C ARG A 93 -16.08 7.27 -3.46
N SER A 94 -17.20 7.28 -4.17
CA SER A 94 -17.32 6.80 -5.55
C SER A 94 -17.67 7.96 -6.48
N GLN A 95 -16.98 8.07 -7.60
CA GLN A 95 -17.28 8.99 -8.70
C GLN A 95 -17.95 8.22 -9.84
N ILE A 96 -19.06 8.76 -10.34
CA ILE A 96 -19.72 8.28 -11.57
C ILE A 96 -18.88 8.72 -12.77
N THR A 97 -18.40 7.77 -13.56
CA THR A 97 -17.57 8.03 -14.74
C THR A 97 -18.36 7.96 -16.04
N ALA A 98 -19.43 7.18 -16.09
CA ALA A 98 -20.32 7.07 -17.24
C ALA A 98 -21.73 6.64 -16.82
N VAL A 99 -22.73 7.08 -17.60
CA VAL A 99 -24.12 6.63 -17.49
C VAL A 99 -24.62 6.31 -18.88
N ASN A 100 -25.14 5.09 -19.07
CA ASN A 100 -25.76 4.65 -20.31
C ASN A 100 -27.20 4.22 -20.02
N VAL A 101 -28.18 4.85 -20.67
CA VAL A 101 -29.61 4.57 -20.51
C VAL A 101 -30.14 3.93 -21.79
N THR A 102 -30.74 2.76 -21.67
CA THR A 102 -31.35 2.02 -22.79
C THR A 102 -32.75 1.57 -22.39
N GLY A 103 -33.77 2.31 -22.82
CA GLY A 103 -35.17 2.06 -22.47
C GLY A 103 -35.39 2.14 -20.95
N ASP A 104 -35.89 1.05 -20.37
CA ASP A 104 -36.14 0.90 -18.93
C ASP A 104 -34.96 0.28 -18.16
N THR A 105 -33.77 0.27 -18.76
CA THR A 105 -32.54 -0.19 -18.13
C THR A 105 -31.47 0.89 -18.20
N ALA A 106 -30.59 0.93 -17.21
CA ALA A 106 -29.43 1.81 -17.23
C ALA A 106 -28.21 1.12 -16.60
N THR A 107 -27.04 1.53 -17.06
CA THR A 107 -25.75 1.08 -16.52
C THR A 107 -24.93 2.30 -16.12
N ILE A 108 -24.46 2.32 -14.87
CA ILE A 108 -23.56 3.33 -14.33
C ILE A 108 -22.18 2.69 -14.16
N SER A 109 -21.15 3.35 -14.67
CA SER A 109 -19.76 3.02 -14.37
C SER A 109 -19.25 3.91 -13.25
N LEU A 110 -18.58 3.30 -12.27
CA LEU A 110 -18.09 3.93 -11.06
C LEU A 110 -16.59 3.72 -10.92
N SER A 111 -15.92 4.69 -10.30
CA SER A 111 -14.58 4.52 -9.75
C SER A 111 -14.56 5.00 -8.30
N GLY A 112 -13.84 4.31 -7.43
CA GLY A 112 -13.74 4.67 -6.03
C GLY A 112 -12.40 4.31 -5.43
N GLN A 113 -12.10 4.90 -4.28
CA GLN A 113 -10.94 4.53 -3.46
C GLN A 113 -11.41 3.70 -2.27
N SER A 114 -10.77 2.55 -2.06
CA SER A 114 -10.93 1.70 -0.88
C SER A 114 -9.61 1.65 -0.10
N GLN A 115 -9.63 1.09 1.11
CA GLN A 115 -8.39 0.87 1.88
C GLN A 115 -7.37 -0.02 1.15
N MET A 116 -7.82 -0.83 0.19
CA MET A 116 -7.00 -1.77 -0.59
C MET A 116 -6.62 -1.24 -1.99
N GLY A 117 -6.97 0.01 -2.32
CA GLY A 117 -6.65 0.66 -3.59
C GLY A 117 -7.88 1.07 -4.40
N THR A 118 -7.65 1.41 -5.67
CA THR A 118 -8.71 1.84 -6.60
C THR A 118 -9.61 0.67 -6.96
N VAL A 119 -10.91 0.89 -6.83
CA VAL A 119 -11.96 -0.06 -7.24
C VAL A 119 -12.77 0.54 -8.38
N SER A 120 -13.08 -0.29 -9.37
CA SER A 120 -14.02 0.07 -10.43
C SER A 120 -15.31 -0.71 -10.24
N GLY A 121 -16.45 -0.05 -10.41
CA GLY A 121 -17.77 -0.65 -10.22
C GLY A 121 -18.64 -0.50 -11.45
N THR A 122 -19.53 -1.45 -11.66
CA THR A 122 -20.64 -1.32 -12.61
C THR A 122 -21.95 -1.56 -11.86
N VAL A 123 -22.87 -0.59 -11.95
CA VAL A 123 -24.21 -0.68 -11.36
C VAL A 123 -25.23 -0.74 -12.47
N ASN A 124 -26.10 -1.73 -12.41
CA ASN A 124 -27.24 -1.85 -13.31
C ASN A 124 -28.49 -1.41 -12.56
N LEU A 125 -29.30 -0.59 -13.24
CA LEU A 125 -30.57 -0.11 -12.76
C LEU A 125 -31.67 -0.53 -13.72
N VAL A 126 -32.85 -0.75 -13.16
CA VAL A 126 -34.08 -1.03 -13.90
C VAL A 126 -35.15 -0.04 -13.47
N LYS A 127 -36.02 0.36 -14.39
CA LYS A 127 -37.15 1.23 -14.11
C LYS A 127 -38.37 0.37 -13.77
N GLU A 128 -38.78 0.39 -12.51
CA GLU A 128 -39.98 -0.30 -12.03
C GLU A 128 -41.00 0.75 -11.60
N ASP A 129 -42.23 0.68 -12.15
CA ASP A 129 -43.31 1.60 -11.82
C ASP A 129 -42.92 3.09 -12.01
N GLY A 130 -42.08 3.37 -13.01
CA GLY A 130 -41.57 4.71 -13.30
C GLY A 130 -40.37 5.15 -12.45
N ILE A 131 -39.90 4.33 -11.50
CA ILE A 131 -38.81 4.65 -10.57
C ILE A 131 -37.57 3.81 -10.91
N TRP A 132 -36.41 4.47 -11.03
CA TRP A 132 -35.13 3.78 -11.21
C TRP A 132 -34.68 3.12 -9.91
N LYS A 133 -34.32 1.83 -9.98
CA LYS A 133 -33.85 1.06 -8.83
C LYS A 133 -32.65 0.20 -9.20
N VAL A 134 -31.74 0.00 -8.24
CA VAL A 134 -30.54 -0.83 -8.43
C VAL A 134 -30.94 -2.30 -8.48
N SER A 135 -30.62 -2.97 -9.59
CA SER A 135 -30.88 -4.40 -9.80
C SER A 135 -29.65 -5.26 -9.55
N LYS A 136 -28.46 -4.76 -9.90
CA LYS A 136 -27.21 -5.49 -9.75
C LYS A 136 -26.04 -4.54 -9.61
N GLU A 137 -25.05 -4.93 -8.82
CA GLU A 137 -23.80 -4.23 -8.71
C GLU A 137 -22.64 -5.24 -8.77
N SER A 138 -21.54 -4.80 -9.36
CA SER A 138 -20.30 -5.59 -9.44
C SER A 138 -19.13 -4.64 -9.24
N TRP A 139 -18.28 -4.96 -8.26
CA TRP A 139 -17.05 -4.24 -7.98
C TRP A 139 -15.88 -5.13 -8.32
N GLU A 140 -14.95 -4.59 -9.11
CA GLU A 140 -13.68 -5.21 -9.41
C GLU A 140 -12.57 -4.43 -8.72
N MET A 141 -11.84 -5.12 -7.84
CA MET A 141 -10.61 -4.59 -7.28
C MET A 141 -9.50 -4.80 -8.31
N LYS A 142 -9.04 -3.71 -8.92
CA LYS A 142 -7.83 -3.77 -9.73
C LYS A 142 -6.63 -3.78 -8.80
N MET A 143 -6.20 -4.98 -8.41
CA MET A 143 -4.88 -5.21 -7.83
C MET A 143 -3.85 -5.13 -8.95
N GLY A 144 -3.57 -3.91 -9.44
CA GLY A 144 -2.69 -3.74 -10.60
C GLY A 144 -2.49 -2.28 -10.97
N MET A 145 -1.23 -1.91 -11.14
CA MET A 145 -0.74 -0.61 -11.59
C MET A 145 -1.48 -0.15 -12.85
N GLN A 146 -2.34 0.86 -12.74
CA GLN A 146 -2.93 1.51 -13.90
C GLN A 146 -2.97 3.02 -13.67
N GLU A 147 -2.39 3.77 -14.62
CA GLU A 147 -2.24 5.23 -14.60
C GLU A 147 -3.59 5.94 -14.43
N ALA A 148 -3.65 6.83 -13.44
CA ALA A 148 -4.84 7.61 -13.12
C ALA A 148 -4.83 8.98 -13.83
N PRO A 149 -6.00 9.50 -14.25
CA PRO A 149 -6.16 10.85 -14.76
C PRO A 149 -5.82 11.90 -13.69
N PRO A 150 -5.56 13.16 -14.07
CA PRO A 150 -4.93 14.15 -13.19
C PRO A 150 -5.79 14.44 -11.96
N GLN A 151 -5.29 14.09 -10.77
CA GLN A 151 -5.90 14.39 -9.47
C GLN A 151 -4.97 15.26 -8.61
N ALA A 152 -5.59 16.16 -7.83
CA ALA A 152 -5.02 16.95 -6.75
C ALA A 152 -4.47 16.06 -5.59
N PRO A 153 -3.75 16.62 -4.59
CA PRO A 153 -2.51 16.08 -4.03
C PRO A 153 -2.58 14.67 -3.43
N LEU A 154 -1.42 14.00 -3.54
CA LEU A 154 -1.14 12.57 -3.42
C LEU A 154 -1.50 11.94 -2.07
N SER A 155 -2.41 10.98 -2.10
CA SER A 155 -2.53 9.92 -1.08
C SER A 155 -2.99 8.62 -1.75
N GLY A 156 -2.06 7.92 -2.40
CA GLY A 156 -2.28 6.58 -2.95
C GLY A 156 -1.59 5.50 -2.09
N PRO A 157 -2.02 4.23 -2.15
CA PRO A 157 -1.36 3.14 -1.44
C PRO A 157 0.09 2.95 -1.92
N GLY A 158 1.04 2.84 -0.97
CA GLY A 158 2.48 2.71 -1.25
C GLY A 158 3.24 4.04 -1.23
N VAL A 159 2.53 5.17 -1.20
CA VAL A 159 3.13 6.49 -1.03
C VAL A 159 3.18 6.83 0.45
N THR A 160 4.34 6.62 1.07
CA THR A 160 4.59 7.08 2.44
C THR A 160 5.12 8.51 2.41
N THR A 161 4.77 9.32 3.41
CA THR A 161 5.38 10.63 3.56
C THR A 161 6.85 10.47 3.90
N PRO A 162 7.76 11.29 3.33
CA PRO A 162 9.17 11.20 3.69
C PRO A 162 9.34 11.40 5.19
N TYR A 163 10.01 10.44 5.82
CA TYR A 163 10.41 10.58 7.22
C TYR A 163 11.20 11.88 7.38
N ASP A 164 10.92 12.62 8.45
CA ASP A 164 11.55 13.90 8.74
C ASP A 164 11.35 15.03 7.70
N TYR A 165 10.36 14.95 6.81
CA TYR A 165 10.09 16.01 5.83
C TYR A 165 9.95 17.40 6.47
N HIS A 166 9.37 17.50 7.66
CA HIS A 166 9.26 18.74 8.44
C HIS A 166 10.61 19.45 8.67
N LYS A 167 11.74 18.70 8.67
CA LYS A 167 13.08 19.26 8.83
C LYS A 167 13.58 19.98 7.57
N VAL A 168 13.07 19.61 6.38
CA VAL A 168 13.44 20.27 5.11
C VAL A 168 12.48 21.41 4.73
N VAL A 169 11.34 21.57 5.41
CA VAL A 169 10.41 22.70 5.15
C VAL A 169 11.14 24.04 5.29
N GLY A 170 10.96 24.90 4.27
CA GLY A 170 11.65 26.18 4.14
C GLY A 170 12.19 26.44 2.72
N VAL A 171 12.94 27.55 2.58
CA VAL A 171 13.60 27.92 1.32
C VAL A 171 15.10 27.64 1.44
N TRP A 172 15.65 27.01 0.42
CA TRP A 172 17.06 26.62 0.32
C TRP A 172 17.66 27.13 -0.98
N LYS A 173 18.92 27.54 -0.95
CA LYS A 173 19.68 27.95 -2.15
C LYS A 173 21.02 27.28 -2.20
N GLY A 174 21.50 27.02 -3.40
CA GLY A 174 22.83 26.48 -3.58
C GLY A 174 23.10 26.11 -5.03
N HIS A 175 23.94 25.11 -5.22
CA HIS A 175 24.42 24.69 -6.54
C HIS A 175 24.36 23.18 -6.69
N GLU A 176 24.47 22.74 -7.95
CA GLU A 176 24.71 21.33 -8.27
C GLU A 176 26.10 20.91 -7.79
N ALA A 177 26.21 19.74 -7.15
CA ALA A 177 27.45 19.21 -6.58
C ALA A 177 28.58 19.20 -7.61
N GLY A 178 29.75 19.72 -7.22
CA GLY A 178 30.90 19.91 -8.10
C GLY A 178 30.91 21.22 -8.88
N ARG A 179 29.90 22.08 -8.72
CA ARG A 179 29.89 23.47 -9.22
C ARG A 179 30.03 24.46 -8.06
N THR A 180 30.03 25.75 -8.38
CA THR A 180 30.06 26.85 -7.39
C THR A 180 28.96 27.85 -7.70
N GLY A 181 28.30 28.40 -6.69
CA GLY A 181 27.26 29.42 -6.82
C GLY A 181 26.03 29.13 -5.94
N ASP A 182 25.05 30.04 -5.98
CA ASP A 182 23.73 29.89 -5.33
C ASP A 182 22.62 30.11 -6.38
N ASP A 183 22.75 29.39 -7.49
CA ASP A 183 21.97 29.57 -8.70
C ASP A 183 20.69 28.72 -8.74
N TRP A 184 20.55 27.77 -7.82
CA TRP A 184 19.32 27.01 -7.59
C TRP A 184 18.59 27.47 -6.34
N GLU A 185 17.26 27.51 -6.40
CA GLU A 185 16.39 27.77 -5.25
C GLU A 185 15.35 26.64 -5.11
N PHE A 186 15.27 26.03 -3.94
CA PHE A 186 14.32 24.97 -3.60
C PHE A 186 13.41 25.44 -2.47
N THR A 187 12.10 25.35 -2.65
CA THR A 187 11.11 25.69 -1.63
C THR A 187 10.31 24.44 -1.28
N PHE A 188 10.47 23.96 -0.05
CA PHE A 188 9.72 22.83 0.50
C PHE A 188 8.56 23.36 1.34
N GLY A 189 7.35 23.21 0.83
CA GLY A 189 6.10 23.60 1.47
C GLY A 189 5.53 22.52 2.38
N GLU A 190 4.58 22.90 3.23
CA GLU A 190 4.00 22.08 4.31
C GLU A 190 3.22 20.85 3.81
N ASN A 191 2.64 20.95 2.61
CA ASN A 191 1.82 19.90 1.99
C ASN A 191 2.65 18.95 1.12
N TYR A 192 3.91 18.74 1.48
CA TYR A 192 4.88 17.98 0.67
C TYR A 192 5.10 18.57 -0.73
N GLU A 193 4.71 19.83 -0.94
CA GLU A 193 4.94 20.49 -2.21
C GLU A 193 6.39 20.97 -2.28
N LEU A 194 7.04 20.69 -3.41
CA LEU A 194 8.38 21.17 -3.72
C LEU A 194 8.30 22.06 -4.95
N SER A 195 8.79 23.29 -4.85
CA SER A 195 9.05 24.16 -5.99
C SER A 195 10.55 24.34 -6.18
N VAL A 196 11.04 24.24 -7.41
CA VAL A 196 12.46 24.44 -7.74
C VAL A 196 12.56 25.52 -8.81
N LYS A 197 13.46 26.48 -8.60
CA LYS A 197 13.82 27.48 -9.60
C LYS A 197 15.27 27.27 -10.01
N ALA A 198 15.47 26.99 -11.30
CA ALA A 198 16.77 26.78 -11.91
C ALA A 198 17.47 28.11 -12.26
N PRO A 199 18.79 28.08 -12.53
CA PRO A 199 19.60 29.25 -12.87
C PRO A 199 19.12 30.01 -14.11
N ASP A 200 18.57 29.27 -15.07
CA ASP A 200 18.02 29.80 -16.33
C ASP A 200 16.60 30.38 -16.15
N GLY A 201 16.08 30.41 -14.92
CA GLY A 201 14.75 30.89 -14.58
C GLY A 201 13.64 29.86 -14.75
N GLN A 202 13.95 28.63 -15.20
CA GLN A 202 12.94 27.59 -15.32
C GLN A 202 12.42 27.15 -13.95
N GLY A 203 11.09 27.04 -13.82
CA GLY A 203 10.40 26.56 -12.64
C GLY A 203 10.00 25.09 -12.78
N TYR A 204 10.09 24.35 -11.67
CA TYR A 204 9.59 22.99 -11.53
C TYR A 204 8.68 22.95 -10.30
N ARG A 205 7.57 22.21 -10.39
CA ARG A 205 6.77 21.83 -9.21
C ARG A 205 6.68 20.33 -9.12
N ALA A 206 6.83 19.82 -7.91
CA ALA A 206 6.73 18.41 -7.60
C ALA A 206 6.04 18.21 -6.26
N ALA A 207 5.60 16.98 -6.01
CA ALA A 207 5.19 16.55 -4.69
C ALA A 207 6.21 15.52 -4.15
N ALA A 208 6.74 15.81 -2.98
CA ALA A 208 7.63 14.95 -2.23
C ALA A 208 6.88 13.73 -1.70
N MET A 209 7.48 12.56 -1.86
CA MET A 209 6.93 11.29 -1.47
C MET A 209 8.04 10.27 -1.22
N VAL A 210 7.68 9.13 -0.66
CA VAL A 210 8.54 7.95 -0.65
C VAL A 210 7.76 6.83 -1.33
N ASP A 211 8.30 6.33 -2.43
CA ASP A 211 7.82 5.12 -3.08
C ASP A 211 8.77 3.97 -2.75
N MET A 212 8.33 3.12 -1.82
CA MET A 212 9.11 1.95 -1.36
C MET A 212 9.24 0.86 -2.42
N ASN A 213 8.38 0.87 -3.46
CA ASN A 213 8.39 -0.13 -4.52
C ASN A 213 9.28 0.28 -5.70
N LEU A 214 9.55 1.57 -5.86
CA LEU A 214 10.42 2.09 -6.91
C LEU A 214 11.87 2.18 -6.42
N GLY A 215 12.82 2.09 -7.36
CA GLY A 215 14.25 2.15 -7.04
C GLY A 215 14.89 0.83 -6.60
N VAL A 216 14.14 -0.27 -6.70
CA VAL A 216 14.58 -1.63 -6.32
C VAL A 216 15.34 -2.35 -7.45
N SER A 217 15.65 -1.66 -8.56
CA SER A 217 16.43 -2.28 -9.64
C SER A 217 17.87 -2.55 -9.16
N GLY A 218 18.26 -3.83 -9.13
CA GLY A 218 19.54 -4.24 -8.55
C GLY A 218 19.49 -4.55 -7.05
N ASN A 219 18.34 -4.95 -6.53
CA ASN A 219 18.25 -5.72 -5.30
C ASN A 219 18.61 -4.99 -4.00
N SER A 220 18.40 -3.68 -3.90
CA SER A 220 18.33 -3.01 -2.59
C SER A 220 17.70 -1.62 -2.71
N LEU A 221 16.91 -1.25 -1.69
CA LEU A 221 16.55 0.14 -1.46
C LEU A 221 17.81 0.85 -0.92
N MET A 222 18.66 1.34 -1.80
CA MET A 222 19.88 2.05 -1.38
C MET A 222 19.52 3.41 -0.81
N VAL A 223 19.54 3.51 0.53
CA VAL A 223 19.56 4.78 1.26
C VAL A 223 20.99 5.02 1.72
N LEU A 224 21.52 6.20 1.43
CA LEU A 224 22.88 6.56 1.83
C LEU A 224 23.01 6.56 3.35
N PRO A 225 24.15 6.16 3.92
CA PRO A 225 24.38 6.25 5.37
C PRO A 225 24.10 7.67 5.89
N GLY A 226 23.15 7.77 6.83
CA GLY A 226 22.70 9.05 7.40
C GLY A 226 21.81 9.89 6.49
N GLY A 227 21.40 9.36 5.33
CA GLY A 227 20.39 9.95 4.45
C GLY A 227 19.01 9.34 4.63
N ALA A 228 18.02 9.95 4.01
CA ALA A 228 16.65 9.45 3.91
C ALA A 228 16.20 9.43 2.44
N VAL A 229 15.20 8.58 2.14
CA VAL A 229 14.60 8.51 0.81
C VAL A 229 13.75 9.76 0.59
N PHE A 230 13.87 10.32 -0.61
CA PHE A 230 13.09 11.47 -1.03
C PHE A 230 12.83 11.37 -2.52
N ASP A 231 11.65 10.90 -2.87
CA ASP A 231 11.21 10.79 -4.25
C ASP A 231 10.29 11.98 -4.57
N MET A 232 10.29 12.39 -5.83
CA MET A 232 9.55 13.57 -6.28
C MET A 232 8.67 13.19 -7.45
N LYS A 233 7.35 13.29 -7.31
CA LYS A 233 6.44 13.19 -8.45
C LYS A 233 6.31 14.56 -9.10
N MET A 234 6.70 14.65 -10.37
CA MET A 234 6.68 15.92 -11.09
C MET A 234 5.23 16.33 -11.39
N LEU A 235 4.86 17.54 -10.97
CA LEU A 235 3.55 18.15 -11.22
C LEU A 235 3.63 19.16 -12.37
N GLU A 236 4.70 19.95 -12.43
CA GLU A 236 4.98 20.89 -13.51
C GLU A 236 6.46 20.81 -13.89
N ALA A 237 6.76 20.64 -15.18
CA ALA A 237 8.10 20.61 -15.74
C ALA A 237 8.08 20.97 -17.24
N PRO A 238 9.19 21.44 -17.85
CA PRO A 238 9.25 21.86 -19.26
C PRO A 238 9.10 20.74 -20.32
N SER A 239 8.87 19.48 -19.94
CA SER A 239 9.03 18.33 -20.84
C SER A 239 8.08 17.15 -20.51
N ASP A 240 8.36 15.98 -21.10
CA ASP A 240 7.76 14.66 -20.86
C ASP A 240 7.95 14.11 -19.42
N SER A 241 8.33 14.98 -18.49
CA SER A 241 8.59 14.64 -17.09
C SER A 241 7.35 14.69 -16.20
N ILE A 242 6.30 15.41 -16.60
CA ILE A 242 5.06 15.55 -15.82
C ILE A 242 4.44 14.17 -15.54
N GLY A 243 4.07 13.93 -14.28
CA GLY A 243 3.50 12.65 -13.81
C GLY A 243 4.53 11.57 -13.51
N LYS A 244 5.76 11.68 -14.02
CA LYS A 244 6.86 10.75 -13.72
C LYS A 244 7.44 11.01 -12.33
N ILE A 245 8.06 9.98 -11.77
CA ILE A 245 8.72 10.03 -10.46
C ILE A 245 10.23 10.15 -10.66
N SER A 246 10.84 11.14 -10.00
CA SER A 246 12.28 11.25 -9.82
C SER A 246 12.64 10.60 -8.49
N LEU A 247 13.39 9.51 -8.55
CA LEU A 247 13.85 8.83 -7.33
C LEU A 247 15.07 9.54 -6.77
N GLY A 248 15.06 9.74 -5.45
CA GLY A 248 16.07 10.56 -4.81
C GLY A 248 16.37 10.18 -3.37
N SER A 249 17.35 10.89 -2.84
CA SER A 249 17.80 10.77 -1.45
C SER A 249 18.28 12.12 -0.97
N TYR A 250 18.13 12.37 0.33
CA TYR A 250 18.62 13.60 0.93
C TYR A 250 19.32 13.35 2.26
N LYS A 251 20.13 14.31 2.69
CA LYS A 251 20.82 14.33 3.97
C LYS A 251 20.89 15.76 4.49
N ILE A 252 20.57 15.96 5.76
CA ILE A 252 20.68 17.26 6.43
C ILE A 252 21.93 17.26 7.32
N MET A 253 22.74 18.31 7.22
CA MET A 253 23.95 18.54 8.00
C MET A 253 23.94 19.99 8.51
N GLY A 254 23.25 20.24 9.62
CA GLY A 254 23.01 21.59 10.13
C GLY A 254 22.14 22.40 9.16
N ASP A 255 22.68 23.50 8.65
CA ASP A 255 22.01 24.38 7.67
C ASP A 255 22.26 23.97 6.20
N THR A 256 22.93 22.85 5.99
CA THR A 256 23.19 22.29 4.66
C THR A 256 22.29 21.09 4.39
N LEU A 257 21.61 21.11 3.26
CA LEU A 257 20.83 20.02 2.69
C LEU A 257 21.57 19.50 1.45
N GLN A 258 22.02 18.26 1.50
CA GLN A 258 22.44 17.53 0.30
C GLN A 258 21.23 16.78 -0.26
N LEU A 259 20.90 17.02 -1.52
CA LEU A 259 19.73 16.43 -2.18
C LEU A 259 20.16 15.85 -3.53
N CYS A 260 19.85 14.59 -3.80
CA CYS A 260 20.05 13.97 -5.11
C CYS A 260 18.73 13.49 -5.69
N GLY A 261 18.56 13.68 -6.99
CA GLY A 261 17.44 13.13 -7.75
C GLY A 261 17.90 12.63 -9.11
N GLY A 262 17.40 11.46 -9.51
CA GLY A 262 17.53 10.97 -10.89
C GLY A 262 16.64 11.76 -11.85
N ALA A 263 16.95 11.72 -13.16
CA ALA A 263 16.01 12.23 -14.15
C ALA A 263 14.62 11.55 -14.01
N PRO A 264 13.50 12.29 -14.12
CA PRO A 264 12.16 11.73 -13.97
C PRO A 264 11.91 10.49 -14.82
N GLY A 265 11.37 9.42 -14.22
CA GLY A 265 11.14 8.12 -14.85
C GLY A 265 12.31 7.15 -14.73
N ARG A 266 13.44 7.56 -14.15
CA ARG A 266 14.54 6.63 -13.85
C ARG A 266 14.32 5.89 -12.55
N MET A 267 14.59 4.59 -12.61
CA MET A 267 14.31 3.62 -11.55
C MET A 267 15.53 3.32 -10.66
N LYS A 268 16.48 4.26 -10.58
CA LYS A 268 17.74 4.07 -9.83
C LYS A 268 17.99 5.27 -8.91
N ARG A 269 18.15 5.00 -7.62
CA ARG A 269 18.67 5.96 -6.63
C ARG A 269 20.20 5.98 -6.68
N THR A 270 20.80 7.09 -6.27
CA THR A 270 22.25 7.22 -6.20
C THR A 270 22.83 6.45 -5.02
N SER A 271 24.07 5.98 -5.18
CA SER A 271 24.87 5.37 -4.11
C SER A 271 25.85 6.34 -3.46
N ASP A 272 25.90 7.58 -3.93
CA ASP A 272 26.69 8.69 -3.36
C ASP A 272 26.01 10.05 -3.61
N PHE A 273 26.46 11.09 -2.90
CA PHE A 273 26.02 12.48 -3.14
C PHE A 273 26.83 13.14 -4.26
N ALA A 274 27.03 12.45 -5.40
CA ALA A 274 27.74 12.97 -6.55
C ALA A 274 26.88 12.95 -7.83
N SER A 275 26.93 14.04 -8.60
CA SER A 275 26.22 14.14 -9.88
C SER A 275 26.87 13.25 -10.94
N THR A 276 26.27 12.10 -11.25
CA THR A 276 26.78 11.18 -12.28
C THR A 276 25.65 10.54 -13.08
N GLY A 277 25.91 10.28 -14.36
CA GLY A 277 25.09 9.39 -15.18
C GLY A 277 23.59 9.68 -15.18
N GLY A 278 23.16 10.96 -15.20
CA GLY A 278 21.75 11.36 -15.20
C GLY A 278 21.11 11.48 -13.81
N ILE A 279 21.93 11.47 -12.76
CA ILE A 279 21.58 11.88 -11.40
C ILE A 279 22.18 13.26 -11.17
N ARG A 280 21.38 14.15 -10.56
CA ARG A 280 21.81 15.49 -10.18
C ARG A 280 21.76 15.59 -8.67
N CYS A 281 22.89 15.94 -8.07
CA CYS A 281 23.02 16.19 -6.65
C CYS A 281 23.22 17.67 -6.41
N PHE A 282 22.71 18.18 -5.31
CA PHE A 282 22.73 19.58 -4.94
C PHE A 282 23.23 19.73 -3.52
N GLU A 283 24.01 20.78 -3.29
CA GLU A 283 24.39 21.24 -1.96
C GLU A 283 23.68 22.57 -1.72
N LEU A 284 22.72 22.55 -0.80
CA LEU A 284 21.80 23.66 -0.57
C LEU A 284 21.97 24.18 0.86
N ARG A 285 22.00 25.49 1.03
CA ARG A 285 21.99 26.18 2.32
C ARG A 285 20.60 26.72 2.60
N ARG A 286 20.15 26.60 3.85
CA ARG A 286 18.87 27.18 4.29
C ARG A 286 18.93 28.71 4.23
N ILE A 287 17.98 29.32 3.53
CA ILE A 287 17.80 30.78 3.44
C ILE A 287 16.68 31.25 4.36
N SER A 288 15.59 30.49 4.43
CA SER A 288 14.53 30.71 5.39
C SER A 288 14.05 29.40 5.99
N GLY A 289 13.67 29.45 7.27
CA GLY A 289 13.02 28.33 7.95
C GLY A 289 11.60 28.11 7.44
N PRO A 290 10.84 27.23 8.12
CA PRO A 290 9.41 27.08 7.88
C PRO A 290 8.68 28.43 8.00
N PRO A 291 7.58 28.64 7.26
CA PRO A 291 6.80 29.88 7.34
C PRO A 291 6.29 30.11 8.77
N ALA A 292 6.12 31.38 9.15
CA ALA A 292 5.64 31.75 10.47
C ALA A 292 4.25 31.13 10.72
N GLY A 293 4.14 30.34 11.79
CA GLY A 293 2.92 29.59 12.10
C GLY A 293 2.99 28.10 11.74
N TYR A 294 4.06 27.65 11.08
CA TYR A 294 4.30 26.22 10.88
C TYR A 294 4.43 25.51 12.23
N GLN A 295 3.48 24.64 12.53
CA GLN A 295 3.62 23.65 13.58
C GLN A 295 4.00 22.33 12.89
N PRO A 296 5.19 21.77 13.19
CA PRO A 296 5.49 20.43 12.72
C PRO A 296 4.34 19.52 13.13
N PRO A 297 3.87 18.63 12.22
CA PRO A 297 2.81 17.69 12.57
C PRO A 297 3.21 17.04 13.88
N PRO A 298 2.29 16.96 14.86
CA PRO A 298 2.62 16.47 16.19
C PRO A 298 3.38 15.17 16.00
N GLN A 299 4.69 15.19 16.31
CA GLN A 299 5.47 13.97 16.32
C GLN A 299 4.66 13.01 17.17
N PRO A 300 4.41 11.77 16.72
CA PRO A 300 3.68 10.80 17.51
C PRO A 300 4.28 10.85 18.91
N GLN A 301 3.57 11.47 19.85
CA GLN A 301 4.14 11.73 21.16
C GLN A 301 4.53 10.35 21.63
N ALA A 302 5.81 10.18 21.97
CA ALA A 302 6.24 8.99 22.68
C ALA A 302 5.33 8.95 23.90
N GLN A 303 4.28 8.12 23.84
CA GLN A 303 3.29 8.08 24.90
C GLN A 303 4.10 7.79 26.16
N PRO A 304 3.94 8.58 27.25
CA PRO A 304 4.55 8.20 28.51
C PRO A 304 4.16 6.74 28.73
N VAL A 305 5.15 5.89 29.03
CA VAL A 305 5.02 4.44 29.13
C VAL A 305 3.97 4.15 30.19
N GLY A 306 2.71 4.19 29.77
CA GLY A 306 1.57 3.77 30.53
C GLY A 306 1.68 2.27 30.61
N GLN A 307 1.52 1.74 31.81
CA GLN A 307 1.26 0.31 32.01
C GLN A 307 0.33 -0.19 30.90
N PRO A 308 0.66 -1.32 30.26
CA PRO A 308 -0.07 -1.79 29.09
C PRO A 308 -1.57 -1.80 29.38
N SER A 309 -2.31 -1.00 28.62
CA SER A 309 -3.76 -1.05 28.57
C SER A 309 -4.18 -2.50 28.29
N SER A 310 -4.93 -3.09 29.21
CA SER A 310 -5.53 -4.42 29.08
C SER A 310 -6.71 -4.45 28.10
N GLY A 311 -6.86 -3.42 27.25
CA GLY A 311 -7.88 -3.36 26.22
C GLY A 311 -7.51 -4.22 25.02
N PRO A 312 -8.41 -5.09 24.53
CA PRO A 312 -8.16 -5.89 23.33
C PRO A 312 -7.98 -5.00 22.11
N SER A 313 -6.90 -5.21 21.36
CA SER A 313 -6.71 -4.57 20.06
C SER A 313 -7.80 -5.06 19.08
N PRO A 314 -8.43 -4.17 18.27
CA PRO A 314 -9.42 -4.56 17.27
C PRO A 314 -8.86 -5.49 16.17
N PHE A 315 -7.54 -5.65 16.08
CA PHE A 315 -6.86 -6.54 15.14
C PHE A 315 -6.34 -7.84 15.79
N SER A 316 -6.65 -8.09 17.05
CA SER A 316 -6.20 -9.25 17.82
C SER A 316 -7.38 -10.17 18.15
N LYS A 317 -7.91 -10.89 17.15
CA LYS A 317 -8.63 -12.13 17.46
C LYS A 317 -7.61 -13.19 17.83
N GLN A 318 -7.19 -13.17 19.09
CA GLN A 318 -6.36 -14.23 19.66
C GLN A 318 -7.22 -15.49 19.72
N ASP A 319 -6.77 -16.60 19.13
CA ASP A 319 -7.43 -17.89 19.37
C ASP A 319 -7.27 -18.18 20.87
N PRO A 320 -8.36 -18.38 21.64
CA PRO A 320 -8.30 -18.48 23.11
C PRO A 320 -7.48 -19.66 23.62
N GLY A 321 -7.03 -20.56 22.73
CA GLY A 321 -6.15 -21.69 23.05
C GLY A 321 -4.65 -21.45 22.84
N VAL A 322 -4.21 -20.29 22.33
CA VAL A 322 -2.79 -20.00 22.09
C VAL A 322 -2.25 -19.05 23.16
N THR A 323 -1.38 -19.57 24.02
CA THR A 323 -0.64 -18.79 25.01
C THR A 323 0.86 -19.06 24.88
N GLY A 324 1.67 -18.04 25.13
CA GLY A 324 3.12 -18.16 25.08
C GLY A 324 3.80 -16.95 25.70
N GLU A 325 5.00 -17.18 26.23
CA GLU A 325 5.84 -16.14 26.81
C GLU A 325 7.26 -16.30 26.27
N ALA A 326 7.95 -15.17 26.17
CA ALA A 326 9.34 -15.12 25.80
C ALA A 326 10.12 -14.33 26.84
N VAL A 327 11.19 -14.92 27.36
CA VAL A 327 12.13 -14.27 28.27
C VAL A 327 13.38 -13.95 27.47
N ILE A 328 13.61 -12.66 27.23
CA ILE A 328 14.77 -12.15 26.51
C ILE A 328 15.77 -11.61 27.52
N VAL A 329 17.01 -12.06 27.47
CA VAL A 329 18.13 -11.48 28.22
C VAL A 329 18.98 -10.67 27.25
N LYS A 330 18.75 -9.35 27.25
CA LYS A 330 19.46 -8.38 26.41
C LYS A 330 20.47 -7.63 27.27
N ASP A 331 21.73 -7.65 26.88
CA ASP A 331 22.81 -6.96 27.60
C ASP A 331 22.83 -7.27 29.12
N GLY A 332 22.56 -8.53 29.48
CA GLY A 332 22.49 -9.01 30.87
C GLY A 332 21.19 -8.70 31.62
N LYS A 333 20.23 -8.02 30.98
CA LYS A 333 18.95 -7.62 31.56
C LYS A 333 17.81 -8.51 31.06
N THR A 334 17.04 -9.08 31.99
CA THR A 334 15.91 -9.97 31.70
C THR A 334 14.62 -9.18 31.45
N GLU A 335 13.97 -9.43 30.32
CA GLU A 335 12.70 -8.84 29.90
C GLU A 335 11.74 -9.95 29.46
N THR A 336 10.50 -9.93 29.95
CA THR A 336 9.46 -10.91 29.59
C THR A 336 8.44 -10.29 28.65
N PHE A 337 8.17 -10.98 27.54
CA PHE A 337 7.26 -10.56 26.48
C PHE A 337 6.14 -11.58 26.29
N PRO A 338 4.87 -11.14 26.30
CA PRO A 338 3.77 -12.01 25.87
C PRO A 338 3.88 -12.26 24.37
N ILE A 339 3.79 -13.52 23.96
CA ILE A 339 3.81 -13.89 22.54
C ILE A 339 2.42 -13.59 21.97
N ARG A 340 2.35 -12.62 21.05
CA ARG A 340 1.11 -12.26 20.35
C ARG A 340 1.04 -13.00 19.02
N THR A 341 0.05 -13.88 18.87
CA THR A 341 -0.32 -14.41 17.56
C THR A 341 -1.30 -13.45 16.89
N GLY A 342 -0.80 -12.60 15.99
CA GLY A 342 -1.60 -11.64 15.23
C GLY A 342 -2.23 -12.23 13.96
N PHE A 343 -3.10 -11.46 13.30
CA PHE A 343 -3.77 -11.83 12.03
C PHE A 343 -2.79 -12.20 10.90
N PHE A 344 -1.53 -11.76 10.99
CA PHE A 344 -0.42 -12.05 10.07
C PHE A 344 0.65 -12.99 10.65
N SER A 345 0.48 -13.52 11.87
CA SER A 345 1.42 -14.52 12.36
C SER A 345 1.05 -15.86 11.73
N GLU A 346 1.91 -16.37 10.85
CA GLU A 346 1.87 -17.76 10.40
C GLU A 346 2.23 -18.76 11.51
N THR A 347 2.23 -18.36 12.78
CA THR A 347 2.04 -19.30 13.90
C THR A 347 0.62 -19.89 13.94
N ARG A 348 -0.05 -19.98 12.78
CA ARG A 348 -1.01 -21.03 12.51
C ARG A 348 -0.18 -22.27 12.20
N MET A 349 -0.08 -23.18 13.16
CA MET A 349 0.53 -24.51 13.03
C MET A 349 -0.16 -25.40 11.96
N ALA A 350 -0.93 -24.83 11.04
CA ALA A 350 -1.57 -25.49 9.91
C ALA A 350 -0.55 -26.07 8.91
N ALA A 351 0.68 -25.55 8.92
CA ALA A 351 1.86 -26.20 8.33
C ALA A 351 2.89 -26.44 9.46
N PRO A 352 2.92 -27.62 10.10
CA PRO A 352 3.66 -27.85 11.35
C PRO A 352 5.19 -27.71 11.22
N THR A 353 5.72 -27.57 10.00
CA THR A 353 7.17 -27.48 9.72
C THR A 353 7.78 -26.11 9.92
N ARG A 354 7.01 -25.02 10.11
CA ARG A 354 7.58 -23.68 10.31
C ARG A 354 6.92 -22.94 11.47
N ALA A 355 7.73 -22.39 12.37
CA ALA A 355 7.29 -21.45 13.40
C ALA A 355 7.83 -20.05 13.11
N SER A 356 6.91 -19.08 12.99
CA SER A 356 7.25 -17.64 13.01
C SER A 356 7.05 -17.10 14.43
N VAL A 357 8.15 -16.77 15.11
CA VAL A 357 8.12 -16.17 16.45
C VAL A 357 8.37 -14.67 16.31
N GLN A 358 7.41 -13.86 16.72
CA GLN A 358 7.50 -12.40 16.65
C GLN A 358 7.50 -11.80 18.06
N PHE A 359 8.51 -11.01 18.39
CA PHE A 359 8.61 -10.28 19.66
C PHE A 359 8.48 -8.80 19.40
N GLN A 360 7.69 -8.10 20.21
CA GLN A 360 7.61 -6.65 20.15
C GLN A 360 8.52 -6.03 21.21
N ALA A 361 9.71 -5.56 20.83
CA ALA A 361 10.62 -4.89 21.74
C ALA A 361 10.26 -3.39 21.81
N VAL A 362 9.97 -2.87 23.00
CA VAL A 362 9.78 -1.44 23.22
C VAL A 362 11.03 -0.93 23.94
N ALA A 363 12.04 -0.51 23.19
CA ALA A 363 13.24 0.07 23.77
C ALA A 363 13.01 1.57 24.02
N ALA A 364 13.25 2.04 25.25
CA ALA A 364 13.12 3.46 25.63
C ALA A 364 14.00 4.39 24.77
N GLU A 365 15.13 3.87 24.27
CA GLU A 365 16.11 4.63 23.48
C GLU A 365 15.77 4.64 21.98
N HIS A 366 14.90 3.74 21.49
CA HIS A 366 14.57 3.60 20.07
C HIS A 366 13.10 3.22 19.88
N SER A 367 12.22 4.23 19.97
CA SER A 367 10.77 4.10 19.80
C SER A 367 10.33 3.55 18.43
N ASN A 368 11.24 3.51 17.45
CA ASN A 368 10.98 3.07 16.09
C ASN A 368 11.27 1.58 15.83
N ALA A 369 12.00 0.88 16.70
CA ALA A 369 12.45 -0.49 16.47
C ALA A 369 11.51 -1.47 17.16
N ARG A 370 10.43 -1.93 16.49
CA ARG A 370 9.36 -2.64 17.19
C ARG A 370 9.38 -4.15 17.13
N ARG A 371 9.92 -4.83 16.10
CA ARG A 371 9.66 -6.28 15.95
C ARG A 371 10.88 -7.11 15.63
N ILE A 372 11.17 -8.12 16.46
CA ILE A 372 12.07 -9.23 16.11
C ILE A 372 11.21 -10.34 15.51
N GLU A 373 11.65 -10.93 14.41
CA GLU A 373 10.99 -12.06 13.76
C GLU A 373 11.98 -13.20 13.52
N LEU A 374 11.61 -14.39 14.01
CA LEU A 374 12.34 -15.63 13.83
C LEU A 374 11.51 -16.58 12.99
N ILE A 375 12.14 -17.27 12.04
CA ILE A 375 11.50 -18.35 11.28
C ILE A 375 12.34 -19.61 11.45
N LEU A 376 11.76 -20.62 12.09
CA LEU A 376 12.42 -21.87 12.52
C LEU A 376 11.67 -23.08 11.99
N ASP A 377 12.31 -24.25 11.91
CA ASP A 377 11.59 -25.52 11.74
C ASP A 377 11.05 -25.99 13.09
N ALA A 378 9.73 -25.90 13.27
CA ALA A 378 9.12 -26.20 14.55
C ALA A 378 9.14 -27.69 14.91
N THR A 379 9.41 -28.58 13.95
CA THR A 379 9.40 -30.05 14.13
C THR A 379 10.75 -30.63 14.52
N ARG A 380 11.80 -29.82 14.52
CA ARG A 380 13.18 -30.26 14.75
C ARG A 380 13.70 -29.74 16.07
N THR A 381 14.38 -30.60 16.82
CA THR A 381 15.18 -30.20 17.98
C THR A 381 16.63 -29.99 17.58
N GLY A 382 17.36 -29.23 18.41
CA GLY A 382 18.78 -28.95 18.23
C GLY A 382 19.06 -27.61 17.57
N ALA A 383 20.34 -27.42 17.22
CA ALA A 383 20.86 -26.17 16.70
C ALA A 383 20.22 -25.79 15.35
N HIS A 384 19.64 -24.60 15.32
CA HIS A 384 19.25 -23.89 14.12
C HIS A 384 20.21 -22.73 13.89
N TYR A 385 20.85 -22.73 12.73
CA TYR A 385 21.85 -21.74 12.37
C TYR A 385 21.22 -20.68 11.48
N VAL A 386 21.34 -19.43 11.90
CA VAL A 386 21.04 -18.26 11.08
C VAL A 386 22.36 -17.63 10.70
N ASP A 387 22.65 -17.56 9.42
CA ASP A 387 23.77 -16.79 8.91
C ASP A 387 23.24 -15.47 8.37
N GLY A 388 23.39 -14.40 9.15
CA GLY A 388 22.88 -13.09 8.78
C GLY A 388 23.52 -12.52 7.51
N LYS A 389 24.78 -12.86 7.26
CA LYS A 389 25.47 -12.50 6.01
C LYS A 389 24.89 -13.29 4.84
N LEU A 390 24.77 -14.61 4.97
CA LEU A 390 24.17 -15.45 3.94
C LEU A 390 22.73 -15.04 3.64
N TRP A 391 21.94 -14.69 4.66
CA TRP A 391 20.59 -14.15 4.48
C TRP A 391 20.61 -12.79 3.82
N SER A 392 21.49 -11.86 4.22
CA SER A 392 21.63 -10.57 3.54
C SER A 392 22.02 -10.74 2.07
N ASP A 393 22.91 -11.69 1.77
CA ASP A 393 23.41 -11.99 0.43
C ASP A 393 22.34 -12.71 -0.43
N ASN A 394 21.57 -13.63 0.17
CA ASN A 394 20.57 -14.46 -0.52
C ASN A 394 19.13 -13.93 -0.45
N PHE A 395 18.83 -12.96 0.41
CA PHE A 395 17.53 -12.29 0.45
C PHE A 395 17.17 -11.70 -0.92
N MET A 396 18.21 -11.45 -1.73
CA MET A 396 18.11 -10.95 -3.07
C MET A 396 18.58 -11.94 -4.16
N GLY A 397 19.03 -13.14 -3.78
CA GLY A 397 19.39 -14.21 -4.71
C GLY A 397 18.16 -14.99 -5.21
N ARG A 398 18.32 -15.76 -6.30
CA ARG A 398 17.29 -16.76 -6.71
C ARG A 398 17.22 -17.95 -5.74
N ASP A 399 18.28 -18.15 -4.96
CA ASP A 399 18.39 -19.26 -4.03
C ASP A 399 17.83 -18.83 -2.67
N GLN A 400 16.53 -19.05 -2.48
CA GLN A 400 15.92 -18.89 -1.17
C GLN A 400 16.55 -19.90 -0.20
N ILE A 401 17.05 -19.42 0.94
CA ILE A 401 17.51 -20.30 2.01
C ILE A 401 16.28 -21.08 2.50
N ALA A 402 16.28 -22.38 2.23
CA ALA A 402 15.18 -23.26 2.63
C ALA A 402 15.24 -23.49 4.13
N VAL A 403 14.45 -22.75 4.92
CA VAL A 403 14.34 -22.95 6.39
C VAL A 403 14.02 -24.42 6.69
N GLY A 404 14.79 -25.02 7.59
CA GLY A 404 14.71 -26.44 7.98
C GLY A 404 15.66 -27.37 7.21
N GLU A 405 16.48 -26.85 6.29
CA GLU A 405 17.50 -27.63 5.60
C GLU A 405 18.68 -27.97 6.54
N ARG A 406 19.16 -29.22 6.48
CA ARG A 406 20.27 -29.68 7.32
C ARG A 406 21.62 -29.29 6.71
N THR A 407 22.43 -28.60 7.51
CA THR A 407 23.80 -28.19 7.21
C THR A 407 24.79 -28.86 8.17
N ALA A 408 26.09 -28.61 8.01
CA ALA A 408 27.10 -29.06 8.98
C ALA A 408 26.94 -28.40 10.36
N GLN A 409 26.29 -27.23 10.41
CA GLN A 409 26.10 -26.40 11.60
C GLN A 409 24.74 -26.60 12.27
N GLY A 410 23.83 -27.39 11.67
CA GLY A 410 22.47 -27.60 12.16
C GLY A 410 21.40 -27.32 11.09
N TYR A 411 20.20 -26.96 11.52
CA TYR A 411 19.09 -26.64 10.61
C TYR A 411 19.13 -25.16 10.21
N THR A 412 18.85 -24.81 8.96
CA THR A 412 18.76 -23.40 8.55
C THR A 412 17.55 -22.70 9.19
N ALA A 413 17.74 -21.46 9.62
CA ALA A 413 16.70 -20.59 10.19
C ALA A 413 16.82 -19.16 9.67
N SER A 414 15.80 -18.33 9.88
CA SER A 414 15.81 -16.90 9.60
C SER A 414 15.65 -16.07 10.88
N PHE A 415 16.38 -14.95 10.96
CA PHE A 415 16.27 -13.95 12.01
C PHE A 415 16.27 -12.58 11.35
N ARG A 416 15.26 -11.75 11.63
CA ARG A 416 15.23 -10.36 11.17
C ARG A 416 14.66 -9.41 12.22
N TRP A 417 15.16 -8.19 12.21
CA TRP A 417 14.65 -7.09 13.01
C TRP A 417 13.89 -6.11 12.10
N VAL A 418 12.69 -5.69 12.48
CA VAL A 418 11.79 -4.84 11.68
C VAL A 418 11.41 -3.58 12.46
N ASN A 419 11.56 -2.40 11.83
CA ASN A 419 11.20 -1.11 12.43
C ASN A 419 9.82 -0.60 11.98
N ASP A 420 9.38 0.53 12.56
CA ASP A 420 8.10 1.23 12.33
C ASP A 420 7.91 1.80 10.92
N GLY A 421 8.92 1.68 10.06
CA GLY A 421 8.85 2.01 8.63
C GLY A 421 8.95 0.79 7.71
N GLY A 422 8.92 -0.43 8.26
CA GLY A 422 9.09 -1.67 7.50
C GLY A 422 10.53 -1.96 7.07
N GLN A 423 11.51 -1.18 7.52
CA GLN A 423 12.93 -1.45 7.27
C GLN A 423 13.33 -2.72 8.00
N MET A 424 14.01 -3.61 7.28
CA MET A 424 14.53 -4.88 7.80
C MET A 424 16.03 -4.75 8.09
N PHE A 425 16.45 -5.28 9.23
CA PHE A 425 17.84 -5.41 9.62
C PHE A 425 18.16 -6.87 9.90
N TRP A 426 19.25 -7.35 9.33
CA TRP A 426 19.73 -8.72 9.47
C TRP A 426 20.82 -8.78 10.56
N PRO A 427 21.06 -9.95 11.19
CA PRO A 427 22.22 -10.10 12.05
C PRO A 427 23.50 -9.89 11.24
N LYS A 428 24.53 -9.30 11.85
CA LYS A 428 25.83 -9.10 11.19
C LYS A 428 26.60 -10.40 11.08
N THR A 429 26.44 -11.24 12.09
CA THR A 429 27.13 -12.52 12.24
C THR A 429 26.14 -13.66 12.11
N SER A 430 26.63 -14.87 12.37
CA SER A 430 25.73 -15.96 12.63
C SER A 430 25.15 -15.93 14.03
N CYS A 431 24.02 -16.59 14.15
CA CYS A 431 23.15 -16.71 15.30
C CYS A 431 22.82 -18.19 15.44
N ILE A 432 22.95 -18.75 16.64
CA ILE A 432 22.55 -20.13 16.92
C ILE A 432 21.29 -20.10 17.77
N ILE A 433 20.27 -20.81 17.32
CA ILE A 433 18.98 -20.96 17.98
C ILE A 433 18.81 -22.45 18.30
N ASP A 434 19.00 -22.85 19.54
CA ASP A 434 18.85 -24.24 19.95
C ASP A 434 17.38 -24.52 20.31
N VAL A 435 16.70 -25.34 19.50
CA VAL A 435 15.32 -25.75 19.78
C VAL A 435 15.34 -26.92 20.75
N THR A 436 14.99 -26.66 22.01
CA THR A 436 15.00 -27.65 23.09
C THR A 436 13.78 -28.55 23.08
N SER A 437 12.65 -28.04 22.57
CA SER A 437 11.38 -28.77 22.47
C SER A 437 10.68 -28.46 21.15
N ALA A 438 10.53 -29.48 20.31
CA ALA A 438 9.80 -29.37 19.05
C ALA A 438 8.29 -29.45 19.25
N TYR A 439 7.54 -28.79 18.37
CA TYR A 439 6.09 -28.90 18.30
C TYR A 439 5.70 -30.27 17.73
N THR A 440 4.82 -30.99 18.42
CA THR A 440 4.41 -32.35 18.04
C THR A 440 3.02 -32.40 17.38
N GLY A 441 2.41 -31.25 17.08
CA GLY A 441 1.07 -31.20 16.49
C GLY A 441 -0.07 -31.27 17.49
N THR A 442 0.21 -31.41 18.80
CA THR A 442 -0.84 -31.49 19.82
C THR A 442 -1.06 -30.14 20.51
N PRO A 443 -2.28 -29.82 20.98
CA PRO A 443 -2.56 -28.58 21.73
C PRO A 443 -1.77 -28.47 23.05
N SER A 444 -1.30 -29.60 23.58
CA SER A 444 -0.48 -29.65 24.80
C SER A 444 1.02 -29.54 24.51
N SER A 445 1.43 -29.63 23.25
CA SER A 445 2.84 -29.62 22.90
C SER A 445 3.46 -28.24 23.08
N LEU A 446 4.70 -28.28 23.54
CA LEU A 446 5.50 -27.12 23.91
C LEU A 446 6.55 -26.89 22.83
N PHE A 447 6.47 -25.76 22.13
CA PHE A 447 7.57 -25.31 21.29
C PHE A 447 8.45 -24.37 22.11
N ALA A 448 9.70 -24.78 22.35
CA ALA A 448 10.64 -24.02 23.15
C ALA A 448 12.05 -24.08 22.59
N GLY A 449 12.80 -22.99 22.76
CA GLY A 449 14.18 -22.91 22.36
C GLY A 449 14.92 -21.75 23.00
N GLU A 450 16.24 -21.76 22.83
CA GLU A 450 17.18 -20.77 23.33
C GLU A 450 18.00 -20.17 22.20
N ILE A 451 18.01 -18.84 22.07
CA ILE A 451 18.93 -18.14 21.16
C ILE A 451 20.20 -17.80 21.91
N GLN A 452 21.38 -18.04 21.36
CA GLN A 452 22.65 -17.67 21.98
C GLN A 452 23.56 -16.93 21.00
N ASN A 453 24.39 -16.03 21.54
CA ASN A 453 25.50 -15.37 20.85
C ASN A 453 25.09 -14.61 19.58
N CYS A 454 23.95 -13.93 19.61
CA CYS A 454 23.43 -13.18 18.47
C CYS A 454 23.88 -11.73 18.49
N GLN A 455 24.67 -11.32 17.49
CA GLN A 455 25.00 -9.91 17.26
C GLN A 455 24.16 -9.31 16.14
N VAL A 456 23.31 -8.35 16.50
CA VAL A 456 22.38 -7.68 15.57
C VAL A 456 22.81 -6.23 15.41
N HIS A 457 22.89 -5.74 14.17
CA HIS A 457 23.12 -4.32 13.91
C HIS A 457 21.84 -3.66 13.44
N SER A 458 21.34 -2.69 14.19
CA SER A 458 20.14 -1.94 13.82
C SER A 458 20.33 -0.47 14.13
N ALA A 459 19.98 0.39 13.18
CA ALA A 459 20.07 1.85 13.30
C ALA A 459 21.45 2.37 13.74
N GLY A 460 22.54 1.74 13.30
CA GLY A 460 23.91 2.16 13.63
C GLY A 460 24.44 1.64 14.97
N ILE A 461 23.69 0.77 15.66
CA ILE A 461 24.03 0.24 16.98
C ILE A 461 24.13 -1.29 16.92
N ASP A 462 25.15 -1.84 17.56
CA ASP A 462 25.35 -3.28 17.72
C ASP A 462 24.73 -3.76 19.04
N TYR A 463 23.90 -4.80 18.96
CA TYR A 463 23.24 -5.44 20.10
C TYR A 463 23.76 -6.85 20.31
N THR A 464 24.00 -7.23 21.57
CA THR A 464 24.31 -8.62 21.93
C THR A 464 23.10 -9.25 22.60
N ILE A 465 22.43 -10.13 21.87
CA ILE A 465 21.36 -10.97 22.42
C ILE A 465 22.04 -12.19 23.05
N SER A 466 22.18 -12.13 24.38
CA SER A 466 22.90 -13.13 25.17
C SER A 466 22.09 -14.40 25.39
N SER A 467 20.79 -14.28 25.67
CA SER A 467 19.86 -15.41 25.58
C SER A 467 18.44 -14.96 25.22
N VAL A 468 17.69 -15.79 24.49
CA VAL A 468 16.22 -15.66 24.37
C VAL A 468 15.61 -17.02 24.60
N LYS A 469 14.83 -17.16 25.66
CA LYS A 469 14.03 -18.36 25.91
C LYS A 469 12.60 -18.08 25.47
N PHE A 470 12.10 -18.83 24.50
CA PHE A 470 10.70 -18.72 24.11
C PHE A 470 9.96 -20.01 24.44
N MET A 471 8.69 -19.88 24.78
CA MET A 471 7.82 -21.00 25.09
C MET A 471 6.42 -20.75 24.53
N MET A 472 5.96 -21.63 23.64
CA MET A 472 4.66 -21.51 22.99
C MET A 472 3.85 -22.80 23.14
N ARG A 473 2.57 -22.66 23.49
CA ARG A 473 1.58 -23.74 23.41
C ARG A 473 0.75 -23.55 22.14
N GLY A 474 0.76 -24.54 21.25
CA GLY A 474 0.05 -24.48 19.98
C GLY A 474 -1.48 -24.56 20.11
N ALA A 475 -2.20 -23.99 19.14
CA ALA A 475 -3.62 -24.27 18.97
C ALA A 475 -3.83 -25.71 18.46
N PRO A 476 -4.97 -26.34 18.76
CA PRO A 476 -5.40 -27.56 18.05
C PRO A 476 -5.43 -27.32 16.54
N ALA A 477 -5.07 -28.35 15.76
CA ALA A 477 -5.41 -28.38 14.35
C ALA A 477 -6.94 -28.23 14.21
N ARG A 478 -7.39 -27.30 13.37
CA ARG A 478 -8.81 -27.12 13.05
C ARG A 478 -9.24 -28.08 11.95
#